data_AF-A0A6I9MSN1-F1
#
_entry.id   AF-A0A6I9MSN1-F1
#
_cell.length_a   1.000
_cell.length_b   1.000
_cell.length_c   1.000
_cell.angle_alpha   90.00
_cell.angle_beta   90.00
_cell.angle_gamma   90.00
#
_symmetry.space_group_name_H-M   'P 1'
#
loop_
_entity.id
_entity.type
_entity.pdbx_description
1 polymer ?
#
loop_
_entity_poly.entity_id
_entity_poly.type
_entity_poly.pdbx_seq_one_letter_code
_entity_poly.pdbx_strand_id
1 'polypeptide(L)'
;MHISYSLLNLNCFSPLTPAEVLEPCSHPGTPTYGVPSSNKIQFQAGETLHYSCLPGHQLLGESVLHCVPGHPSQWSGLPPVCKAHPANAEHRLDGKSSQEVHVSCTP
;
A
#
# COMPACT_ATOMS: atom_id res chain seq x y z
N MET A 1 54.08 -16.07 38.64
CA MET A 1 52.67 -16.49 38.55
C MET A 1 52.18 -16.18 37.14
N HIS A 2 52.27 -17.16 36.25
CA HIS A 2 51.65 -17.10 34.93
C HIS A 2 50.22 -17.62 35.06
N ILE A 3 49.23 -16.78 34.76
CA ILE A 3 47.89 -17.21 34.37
C ILE A 3 47.68 -16.66 32.97
N SER A 4 48.08 -17.48 32.00
CA SER A 4 47.68 -17.39 30.60
C SER A 4 46.17 -17.58 30.51
N TYR A 5 45.46 -16.81 29.68
CA TYR A 5 44.41 -17.26 28.73
C TYR A 5 43.64 -16.04 28.21
N SER A 6 44.03 -15.61 27.01
CA SER A 6 43.20 -15.11 25.91
C SER A 6 41.82 -14.50 26.26
N LEU A 7 41.74 -13.18 26.32
CA LEU A 7 40.52 -12.46 25.92
C LEU A 7 40.69 -11.90 24.50
N LEU A 8 41.04 -12.81 23.58
CA LEU A 8 40.79 -12.68 22.13
C LEU A 8 39.27 -12.80 21.90
N ASN A 9 38.52 -11.88 22.48
CA ASN A 9 37.11 -11.69 22.21
C ASN A 9 36.89 -10.19 22.05
N LEU A 10 37.56 -9.63 21.04
CA LEU A 10 36.95 -8.59 20.19
C LEU A 10 35.72 -9.22 19.53
N ASN A 11 34.71 -9.50 20.35
CA ASN A 11 33.37 -9.64 19.87
C ASN A 11 32.99 -8.25 19.44
N CYS A 12 33.21 -7.96 18.16
CA CYS A 12 32.33 -7.10 17.39
C CYS A 12 30.95 -7.77 17.30
N PHE A 13 30.39 -8.21 18.44
CA PHE A 13 28.96 -8.24 18.63
C PHE A 13 28.59 -6.77 18.76
N SER A 14 28.65 -6.04 17.63
CA SER A 14 27.50 -5.22 17.33
C SER A 14 26.32 -6.13 17.65
N PRO A 15 25.43 -5.79 18.59
CA PRO A 15 24.18 -6.50 18.65
C PRO A 15 23.62 -6.35 17.23
N LEU A 16 23.71 -7.41 16.44
CA LEU A 16 23.00 -7.52 15.18
C LEU A 16 21.57 -7.36 15.67
N THR A 17 21.07 -6.14 15.48
CA THR A 17 19.78 -5.64 15.92
C THR A 17 18.82 -6.80 15.86
N PRO A 18 18.24 -7.24 17.01
CA PRO A 18 17.37 -8.42 17.02
C PRO A 18 16.37 -8.18 15.92
N ALA A 19 16.43 -9.02 14.87
CA ALA A 19 15.76 -8.83 13.59
C ALA A 19 14.48 -8.08 13.88
N GLU A 20 14.47 -6.80 13.51
CA GLU A 20 13.46 -5.84 13.91
C GLU A 20 12.13 -6.55 13.76
N VAL A 21 11.50 -6.95 14.88
CA VAL A 21 10.24 -7.69 14.83
C VAL A 21 9.24 -6.62 14.48
N LEU A 22 9.28 -6.24 13.20
CA LEU A 22 8.42 -5.29 12.58
C LEU A 22 7.05 -5.92 12.76
N GLU A 23 6.23 -5.26 13.59
CA GLU A 23 4.87 -5.71 13.72
C GLU A 23 4.25 -5.76 12.32
N PRO A 24 3.38 -6.74 12.04
CA PRO A 24 2.65 -6.76 10.79
C PRO A 24 1.56 -5.69 10.83
N CYS A 25 1.38 -4.95 9.74
CA CYS A 25 0.27 -4.02 9.62
C CYS A 25 -1.05 -4.81 9.57
N SER A 26 -2.00 -4.41 10.41
CA SER A 26 -3.36 -4.96 10.42
C SER A 26 -4.14 -4.46 9.20
N HIS A 27 -5.02 -5.26 8.61
CA HIS A 27 -5.78 -4.85 7.43
C HIS A 27 -6.53 -3.50 7.68
N PRO A 28 -6.29 -2.45 6.88
CA PRO A 28 -6.74 -1.08 7.16
C PRO A 28 -8.24 -0.86 6.89
N GLY A 29 -8.92 -1.89 6.36
CA GLY A 29 -10.34 -1.88 6.06
C GLY A 29 -10.59 -1.96 4.56
N THR A 30 -11.78 -2.46 4.20
CA THR A 30 -12.24 -2.53 2.81
C THR A 30 -13.16 -1.34 2.51
N PRO A 31 -12.83 -0.51 1.51
CA PRO A 31 -13.69 0.61 1.16
C PRO A 31 -14.97 0.17 0.46
N THR A 32 -16.04 0.93 0.64
CA THR A 32 -17.31 0.68 -0.05
C THR A 32 -17.11 0.81 -1.56
N TYR A 33 -17.52 -0.21 -2.33
CA TYR A 33 -17.32 -0.30 -3.79
C TYR A 33 -15.87 -0.43 -4.27
N GLY A 34 -14.93 -0.68 -3.35
CA GLY A 34 -13.55 -1.00 -3.66
C GLY A 34 -13.20 -2.45 -3.34
N VAL A 35 -12.33 -3.02 -4.15
CA VAL A 35 -11.84 -4.39 -4.09
C VAL A 35 -10.34 -4.32 -3.82
N PRO A 36 -9.86 -4.77 -2.65
CA PRO A 36 -8.43 -4.87 -2.40
C PRO A 36 -7.84 -6.03 -3.22
N SER A 37 -6.58 -5.88 -3.65
CA SER A 37 -5.83 -6.92 -4.35
C SER A 37 -5.49 -8.11 -3.44
N SER A 38 -5.58 -7.94 -2.13
CA SER A 38 -5.34 -8.99 -1.13
C SER A 38 -6.29 -8.82 0.05
N ASN A 39 -6.89 -9.93 0.49
CA ASN A 39 -7.80 -9.98 1.65
C ASN A 39 -7.11 -10.50 2.92
N LYS A 40 -5.78 -10.41 2.96
CA LYS A 40 -4.98 -10.82 4.12
C LYS A 40 -5.30 -9.92 5.31
N ILE A 41 -5.34 -10.52 6.50
CA ILE A 41 -5.63 -9.80 7.75
C ILE A 41 -4.38 -9.07 8.27
N GLN A 42 -3.20 -9.56 7.89
CA GLN A 42 -1.89 -9.07 8.31
C GLN A 42 -0.96 -8.95 7.10
N PHE A 43 -0.22 -7.86 7.04
CA PHE A 43 0.79 -7.58 6.02
C PHE A 43 2.14 -7.37 6.69
N GLN A 44 3.18 -8.00 6.16
CA GLN A 44 4.54 -7.80 6.66
C GLN A 44 5.00 -6.38 6.35
N ALA A 45 5.93 -5.87 7.16
CA ALA A 45 6.49 -4.55 6.91
C ALA A 45 7.24 -4.49 5.57
N GLY A 46 6.92 -3.47 4.78
CA GLY A 46 7.36 -3.34 3.38
C GLY A 46 6.38 -3.93 2.35
N GLU A 47 5.32 -4.62 2.76
CA GLU A 47 4.28 -5.05 1.81
C GLU A 47 3.37 -3.90 1.36
N THR A 48 2.72 -4.11 0.23
CA THR A 48 1.82 -3.15 -0.41
C THR A 48 0.46 -3.78 -0.71
N LEU A 49 -0.59 -3.00 -0.44
CA LEU A 49 -1.98 -3.36 -0.69
C LEU A 49 -2.57 -2.43 -1.74
N HIS A 50 -2.87 -2.99 -2.91
CA HIS A 50 -3.55 -2.27 -3.99
C HIS A 50 -5.06 -2.29 -3.79
N TYR A 51 -5.73 -1.21 -4.14
CA TYR A 51 -7.18 -1.07 -4.18
C TYR A 51 -7.65 -0.78 -5.60
N SER A 52 -8.71 -1.46 -6.02
CA SER A 52 -9.35 -1.28 -7.32
C SER A 52 -10.82 -0.96 -7.12
N CYS A 53 -11.37 0.04 -7.80
CA CYS A 53 -12.79 0.34 -7.71
C CYS A 53 -13.60 -0.46 -8.74
N LEU A 54 -14.88 -0.70 -8.44
CA LEU A 54 -15.82 -1.29 -9.38
C LEU A 54 -15.94 -0.44 -10.65
N PRO A 55 -16.29 -1.05 -11.81
CA PRO A 55 -16.51 -0.31 -13.05
C PRO A 55 -17.53 0.82 -12.85
N GLY A 56 -17.23 1.98 -13.42
CA GLY A 56 -17.99 3.21 -13.22
C GLY A 56 -17.64 3.97 -11.94
N HIS A 57 -16.83 3.46 -11.03
CA HIS A 57 -16.44 4.17 -9.81
C HIS A 57 -15.02 4.74 -9.95
N GLN A 58 -14.82 5.95 -9.46
CA GLN A 58 -13.53 6.61 -9.39
C GLN A 58 -12.93 6.44 -8.00
N LEU A 59 -11.66 6.05 -7.97
CA LEU A 59 -10.87 5.95 -6.75
C LEU A 59 -10.43 7.35 -6.31
N LEU A 60 -10.77 7.72 -5.08
CA LEU A 60 -10.36 8.97 -4.45
C LEU A 60 -9.39 8.67 -3.31
N GLY A 61 -8.18 9.21 -3.42
CA GLY A 61 -7.09 8.99 -2.47
C GLY A 61 -6.00 8.08 -3.03
N GLU A 62 -5.32 7.37 -2.14
CA GLU A 62 -4.20 6.47 -2.47
C GLU A 62 -4.73 5.12 -2.93
N SER A 63 -4.54 4.77 -4.21
CA SER A 63 -4.89 3.43 -4.71
C SER A 63 -4.01 2.33 -4.14
N VAL A 64 -2.90 2.67 -3.50
CA VAL A 64 -1.92 1.74 -2.96
C VAL A 64 -1.60 2.15 -1.54
N LEU A 65 -1.73 1.24 -0.59
CA LEU A 65 -1.26 1.43 0.77
C LEU A 65 0.01 0.63 1.00
N HIS A 66 1.00 1.28 1.59
CA HIS A 66 2.30 0.68 1.89
C HIS A 66 2.37 0.45 3.40
N CYS A 67 2.70 -0.78 3.83
CA CYS A 67 2.96 -1.07 5.22
C CYS A 67 4.36 -0.54 5.56
N VAL A 68 4.42 0.63 6.20
CA VAL A 68 5.68 1.28 6.55
C VAL A 68 6.28 0.54 7.75
N PRO A 69 7.49 -0.01 7.64
CA PRO A 69 8.21 -0.59 8.78
C PRO A 69 8.39 0.45 9.88
N GLY A 70 7.96 0.11 11.10
CA GLY A 70 8.06 0.96 12.28
C GLY A 70 7.82 0.17 13.57
N HIS A 71 7.93 0.86 14.71
CA HIS A 71 7.63 0.33 16.05
C HIS A 71 6.55 1.17 16.73
N PRO A 72 5.25 1.01 16.38
CA PRO A 72 4.66 -0.04 15.53
C PRO A 72 4.63 0.30 14.03
N SER A 73 4.57 -0.73 13.20
CA SER A 73 4.36 -0.61 11.75
C SER A 73 3.01 0.03 11.46
N GLN A 74 2.98 0.96 10.51
CA GLN A 74 1.77 1.71 10.20
C GLN A 74 1.57 1.82 8.69
N TRP A 75 0.32 1.85 8.26
CA TRP A 75 0.01 2.13 6.86
C TRP A 75 0.41 3.55 6.51
N SER A 76 0.96 3.72 5.30
CA SER A 76 1.35 5.01 4.75
C SER A 76 0.17 5.99 4.62
N GLY A 77 -1.07 5.49 4.67
CA GLY A 77 -2.27 6.30 4.54
C GLY A 77 -3.54 5.54 4.92
N LEU A 78 -4.67 6.21 4.69
CA LEU A 78 -6.01 5.66 4.89
C LEU A 78 -6.52 4.96 3.63
N PRO A 79 -7.40 3.96 3.74
CA PRO A 79 -7.98 3.28 2.59
C PRO A 79 -8.72 4.27 1.68
N PRO A 80 -8.55 4.17 0.34
CA PRO A 80 -9.16 5.10 -0.60
C PRO A 80 -10.68 4.89 -0.66
N VAL A 81 -11.42 5.92 -1.05
CA VAL A 81 -12.88 5.84 -1.20
C VAL A 81 -13.24 5.71 -2.67
N CYS A 82 -14.03 4.71 -3.02
CA CYS A 82 -14.60 4.60 -4.37
C CYS A 82 -15.92 5.39 -4.42
N LYS A 83 -15.95 6.46 -5.21
CA LYS A 83 -17.20 7.20 -5.50
C LYS A 83 -17.67 6.90 -6.92
N ALA A 84 -18.98 6.87 -7.13
CA ALA A 84 -19.53 6.77 -8.48
C ALA A 84 -19.03 7.96 -9.33
N HIS A 85 -18.43 7.66 -10.47
CA HIS A 85 -17.95 8.69 -11.38
C HIS A 85 -19.14 9.43 -12.00
N PRO A 86 -19.18 10.77 -11.99
CA PRO A 86 -20.33 11.52 -12.52
C PRO A 86 -20.62 11.19 -13.99
N ALA A 87 -19.65 10.79 -14.82
CA ALA A 87 -19.94 10.35 -16.19
C ALA A 87 -20.74 9.04 -16.33
N ASN A 88 -20.99 8.31 -15.23
CA ASN A 88 -21.95 7.20 -15.21
C ASN A 88 -23.36 7.65 -14.79
N ALA A 89 -23.47 8.73 -14.01
CA ALA A 89 -24.73 9.32 -13.56
C ALA A 89 -25.32 10.22 -14.67
N GLU A 90 -24.44 10.91 -15.39
CA GLU A 90 -24.68 11.72 -16.59
C GLU A 90 -24.84 10.83 -17.85
N HIS A 91 -25.42 9.64 -17.74
CA HIS A 91 -25.96 8.92 -18.90
C HIS A 91 -27.47 8.70 -18.80
N ARG A 92 -28.10 9.20 -17.73
CA ARG A 92 -29.57 9.29 -17.63
C ARG A 92 -30.09 10.72 -17.74
N LEU A 93 -29.19 11.71 -17.73
CA LEU A 93 -29.50 13.13 -17.84
C LEU A 93 -28.48 13.74 -18.81
N ASP A 94 -28.90 13.85 -20.07
CA ASP A 94 -28.26 14.59 -21.17
C ASP A 94 -26.89 14.10 -21.71
N GLY A 95 -26.77 14.14 -23.03
CA GLY A 95 -25.64 13.57 -23.77
C GLY A 95 -24.36 14.41 -23.74
N LYS A 96 -23.24 13.74 -24.05
CA LYS A 96 -21.87 14.26 -24.32
C LYS A 96 -21.05 14.77 -23.12
N SER A 97 -20.03 13.98 -22.74
CA SER A 97 -18.66 14.49 -22.48
C SER A 97 -17.65 13.33 -22.51
N SER A 98 -16.97 13.14 -23.63
CA SER A 98 -15.55 13.51 -23.85
C SER A 98 -14.55 12.47 -23.31
N GLN A 99 -14.43 11.35 -24.05
CA GLN A 99 -13.15 10.63 -24.16
C GLN A 99 -12.59 10.99 -25.54
N GLU A 100 -11.44 11.65 -25.55
CA GLU A 100 -10.75 12.16 -26.73
C GLU A 100 -10.61 11.11 -27.84
N VAL A 101 -11.04 11.46 -29.05
CA VAL A 101 -10.65 10.74 -30.27
C VAL A 101 -9.38 11.41 -30.77
N HIS A 102 -8.24 10.77 -30.58
CA HIS A 102 -7.02 11.16 -31.29
C HIS A 102 -7.24 10.92 -32.79
N VAL A 103 -7.39 12.02 -33.54
CA VAL A 103 -7.35 11.98 -35.01
C VAL A 103 -5.90 12.18 -35.42
N SER A 104 -5.20 11.09 -35.66
CA SER A 104 -3.83 11.11 -36.18
C SER A 104 -3.88 11.19 -37.70
N CYS A 105 -3.60 12.37 -38.27
CA CYS A 105 -3.30 12.50 -39.71
C CYS A 105 -1.81 12.22 -39.93
N THR A 106 -1.50 11.10 -40.57
CA THR A 106 -0.18 10.76 -41.14
C THR A 106 -0.23 10.92 -42.66
N PRO A 107 0.90 11.28 -43.30
CA PRO A 107 0.97 12.19 -44.46
C PRO A 107 0.29 11.73 -45.74
#